data_AF-A0A1E7GES3-F1
#
_entry.id   AF-A0A1E7GES3-F1
#
_cell.length_a   1.000
_cell.length_b   1.000
_cell.length_c   1.000
_cell.angle_alpha   90.00
_cell.angle_beta   90.00
_cell.angle_gamma   90.00
#
_symmetry.space_group_name_H-M   'P 1'
#
loop_
_entity.id
_entity.type
_entity.pdbx_description
1 polymer ?
#
loop_
_entity_poly.entity_id
_entity_poly.type
_entity_poly.pdbx_seq_one_letter_code
_entity_poly.pdbx_strand_id
1 'polypeptide(L)'
;MYNKTPISSASFEKSIEALRTAEHFNYSTVFGIPPYSEETYDLNSEGAPLFCSWVNRSVFEFFNKADSENVMKPSPYSPDGISWTKIVYALEVKPERNITTLPVKNSDSYTNSLLVVDDTGEELINTPVIEKIAFLRNGTYKHYSRNYQDIPQLNLTNHTFVRTSFERTYGTHMNVCVSINNQNLILDDDLNAILVRYSDGGYHFV
;
A
#
# COMPACT_ATOMS: atom_id res chain seq x y z
N MET A 1 12.71 -31.99 -3.26
CA MET A 1 12.08 -31.50 -4.51
C MET A 1 11.22 -30.29 -4.14
N TYR A 2 11.38 -29.17 -4.83
CA TYR A 2 10.44 -28.05 -4.66
C TYR A 2 9.11 -28.47 -5.30
N ASN A 3 8.03 -28.50 -4.52
CA ASN A 3 6.67 -28.61 -5.05
C ASN A 3 6.34 -27.31 -5.79
N LYS A 4 6.84 -27.18 -7.03
CA LYS A 4 6.44 -26.10 -7.92
C LYS A 4 5.10 -26.49 -8.52
N THR A 5 4.02 -26.00 -7.92
CA THR A 5 2.74 -25.94 -8.64
C THR A 5 3.01 -25.17 -9.95
N PRO A 6 2.83 -25.78 -11.13
CA PRO A 6 3.10 -25.11 -12.39
C PRO A 6 2.14 -23.93 -12.54
N ILE A 7 2.67 -22.74 -12.78
CA ILE A 7 1.88 -21.56 -13.13
C ILE A 7 1.61 -21.64 -14.64
N SER A 8 0.34 -21.56 -15.05
CA SER A 8 -0.02 -21.53 -16.47
C SER A 8 0.34 -20.18 -17.10
N SER A 9 0.59 -20.14 -18.42
CA SER A 9 0.85 -18.86 -19.13
C SER A 9 -0.31 -17.88 -18.95
N ALA A 10 -1.55 -18.36 -19.01
CA ALA A 10 -2.74 -17.54 -18.81
C ALA A 10 -2.79 -16.93 -17.40
N SER A 11 -2.48 -17.70 -16.35
CA SER A 11 -2.42 -17.20 -14.98
C SER A 11 -1.29 -16.19 -14.78
N PHE A 12 -0.15 -16.40 -15.45
CA PHE A 12 0.96 -15.44 -15.47
C PHE A 12 0.58 -14.12 -16.16
N GLU A 13 -0.01 -14.18 -17.36
CA GLU A 13 -0.47 -13.01 -18.11
C GLU A 13 -1.50 -12.21 -17.33
N LYS A 14 -2.51 -12.88 -16.74
CA LYS A 14 -3.48 -12.26 -15.83
C LYS A 14 -2.81 -11.59 -14.64
N SER A 15 -1.80 -12.23 -14.05
CA SER A 15 -1.06 -11.64 -12.92
C SER A 15 -0.32 -10.37 -13.30
N ILE A 16 0.25 -10.30 -14.51
CA ILE A 16 0.88 -9.09 -15.05
C ILE A 16 -0.16 -7.99 -15.30
N GLU A 17 -1.33 -8.34 -15.82
CA GLU A 17 -2.41 -7.38 -16.07
C GLU A 17 -3.01 -6.82 -14.78
N ALA A 18 -3.23 -7.69 -13.79
CA ALA A 18 -3.64 -7.31 -12.45
C ALA A 18 -2.63 -6.36 -11.79
N LEU A 19 -1.33 -6.66 -11.91
CA LEU A 19 -0.28 -5.77 -11.40
C LEU A 19 -0.31 -4.40 -12.09
N ARG A 20 -0.40 -4.35 -13.42
CA ARG A 20 -0.50 -3.09 -14.17
C ARG A 20 -1.73 -2.28 -13.74
N THR A 21 -2.86 -2.95 -13.56
CA THR A 21 -4.09 -2.31 -13.07
C THR A 21 -3.87 -1.70 -11.70
N ALA A 22 -3.23 -2.42 -10.78
CA ALA A 22 -2.94 -1.92 -9.44
C ALA A 22 -2.00 -0.70 -9.44
N GLU A 23 -0.98 -0.70 -10.30
CA GLU A 23 -0.05 0.42 -10.43
C GLU A 23 -0.69 1.69 -11.02
N HIS A 24 -1.74 1.55 -11.84
CA HIS A 24 -2.48 2.66 -12.42
C HIS A 24 -3.74 3.04 -11.63
N PHE A 25 -4.06 2.29 -10.57
CA PHE A 25 -5.25 2.54 -9.78
C PHE A 25 -5.15 3.87 -9.03
N ASN A 26 -6.16 4.72 -9.17
CA ASN A 26 -6.15 6.08 -8.63
C ASN A 26 -6.66 6.11 -7.19
N TYR A 27 -5.78 5.76 -6.24
CA TYR A 27 -6.07 5.80 -4.80
C TYR A 27 -6.44 7.21 -4.31
N SER A 28 -5.89 8.26 -4.92
CA SER A 28 -6.21 9.65 -4.60
C SER A 28 -7.68 9.98 -4.82
N THR A 29 -8.23 9.55 -5.96
CA THR A 29 -9.64 9.78 -6.29
C THR A 29 -10.56 8.99 -5.39
N VAL A 30 -10.19 7.74 -5.09
CA VAL A 30 -10.96 6.91 -4.16
C VAL A 30 -10.96 7.59 -2.80
N PHE A 31 -9.81 7.75 -2.14
CA PHE A 31 -9.78 8.21 -0.74
C PHE A 31 -9.84 9.73 -0.53
N GLY A 32 -9.93 10.54 -1.59
CA GLY A 32 -9.87 12.00 -1.50
C GLY A 32 -8.54 12.51 -0.94
N ILE A 33 -7.45 11.76 -1.16
CA ILE A 33 -6.11 12.11 -0.67
C ILE A 33 -5.28 12.70 -1.82
N PRO A 34 -4.43 13.70 -1.56
CA PRO A 34 -3.51 14.16 -2.58
C PRO A 34 -2.52 13.04 -2.96
N PRO A 35 -1.99 13.01 -4.19
CA PRO A 35 -1.01 12.01 -4.61
C PRO A 35 0.33 12.13 -3.85
N TYR A 36 0.61 13.35 -3.36
CA TYR A 36 1.75 13.68 -2.50
C TYR A 36 1.23 14.44 -1.30
N SER A 37 1.72 14.08 -0.11
CA SER A 37 1.46 14.83 1.11
C SER A 37 2.74 15.51 1.56
N GLU A 38 2.63 16.78 1.92
CA GLU A 38 3.59 17.41 2.81
C GLU A 38 3.08 17.11 4.22
N GLU A 39 3.57 16.07 4.88
CA GLU A 39 3.30 16.00 6.32
C GLU A 39 4.11 17.08 7.02
N THR A 40 3.38 17.91 7.75
CA THR A 40 3.81 18.89 8.74
C THR A 40 4.40 18.21 9.97
N TYR A 41 5.40 17.33 9.81
CA TYR A 41 6.38 17.22 10.88
C TYR A 41 7.14 18.52 10.83
N ASP A 42 6.95 19.32 11.89
CA ASP A 42 7.37 20.70 12.12
C ASP A 42 8.88 20.92 11.91
N LEU A 43 9.34 20.74 10.67
CA LEU A 43 10.68 21.02 10.21
C LEU A 43 10.54 22.31 9.40
N ASN A 44 10.75 23.43 10.10
CA ASN A 44 10.98 24.76 9.55
C ASN A 44 12.23 24.84 8.64
N SER A 45 12.55 23.78 7.90
CA SER A 45 13.69 23.68 7.01
C SER A 45 13.18 23.43 5.60
N GLU A 46 13.50 24.36 4.70
CA GLU A 46 13.50 24.13 3.25
C GLU A 46 14.11 22.74 2.97
N GLY A 47 13.28 21.78 2.55
CA GLY A 47 13.71 20.38 2.35
C GLY A 47 12.90 19.31 3.07
N ALA A 48 11.71 19.61 3.61
CA ALA A 48 10.80 18.59 4.11
C ALA A 48 10.56 17.50 3.03
N PRO A 49 10.55 16.21 3.39
CA PRO A 49 10.51 15.14 2.40
C PRO A 49 9.10 15.03 1.86
N LEU A 50 8.97 15.02 0.53
CA LEU A 50 7.73 14.64 -0.13
C LEU A 50 7.33 13.21 0.31
N PHE A 51 6.17 13.09 0.95
CA PHE A 51 5.54 11.80 1.22
C PHE A 51 4.76 11.39 -0.03
N CYS A 52 5.13 10.25 -0.61
CA CYS A 52 4.35 9.68 -1.71
C CYS A 52 3.16 8.96 -1.11
N SER A 53 2.00 9.61 -1.15
CA SER A 53 0.72 8.99 -0.81
C SER A 53 0.30 7.97 -1.87
N TRP A 54 0.85 8.04 -3.08
CA TRP A 54 0.68 7.05 -4.12
C TRP A 54 2.02 6.61 -4.68
N VAL A 55 2.23 5.30 -4.79
CA VAL A 55 3.44 4.72 -5.36
C VAL A 55 3.08 3.75 -6.46
N ASN A 56 3.69 3.94 -7.62
CA ASN A 56 3.73 2.97 -8.71
C ASN A 56 5.19 2.73 -9.13
N ARG A 57 5.41 1.80 -10.07
CA ARG A 57 6.75 1.48 -10.56
C ARG A 57 7.50 2.70 -11.09
N SER A 58 6.84 3.65 -11.77
CA SER A 58 7.50 4.86 -12.28
C SER A 58 8.00 5.76 -11.14
N VAL A 59 7.23 5.91 -10.06
CA VAL A 59 7.65 6.62 -8.85
C VAL A 59 8.86 5.93 -8.22
N PHE A 60 8.84 4.60 -8.10
CA PHE A 60 9.99 3.83 -7.63
C PHE A 60 11.23 4.03 -8.50
N GLU A 61 11.11 3.88 -9.82
CA GLU A 61 12.23 4.02 -10.76
C GLU A 61 12.82 5.43 -10.74
N PHE A 62 11.99 6.47 -10.62
CA PHE A 62 12.45 7.84 -10.44
C PHE A 62 13.35 7.96 -9.21
N PHE A 63 12.89 7.50 -8.05
CA PHE A 63 13.69 7.63 -6.85
C PHE A 63 14.92 6.72 -6.83
N ASN A 64 14.80 5.50 -7.35
CA ASN A 64 15.93 4.58 -7.50
C ASN A 64 17.02 5.19 -8.39
N LYS A 65 16.63 5.88 -9.47
CA LYS A 65 17.55 6.63 -10.32
C LYS A 65 18.17 7.81 -9.57
N ALA A 66 17.36 8.63 -8.91
CA ALA A 66 17.83 9.80 -8.17
C ALA A 66 18.82 9.44 -7.04
N ASP A 67 18.61 8.30 -6.38
CA ASP A 67 19.52 7.73 -5.38
C ASP A 67 20.84 7.28 -6.03
N SER A 68 20.75 6.49 -7.12
CA SER A 68 21.94 6.00 -7.83
C SER A 68 22.83 7.11 -8.41
N GLU A 69 22.22 8.24 -8.79
CA GLU A 69 22.92 9.40 -9.36
C GLU A 69 23.44 10.37 -8.28
N ASN A 70 23.25 10.07 -6.98
CA ASN A 70 23.56 10.96 -5.85
C ASN A 70 22.95 12.38 -6.01
N VAL A 71 21.82 12.48 -6.72
CA VAL A 71 21.16 13.77 -6.99
C VAL A 71 20.51 14.29 -5.72
N MET A 72 20.11 13.40 -4.81
CA MET A 72 19.80 13.74 -3.42
C MET A 72 21.09 14.02 -2.64
N LYS A 73 21.76 15.12 -2.97
CA LYS A 73 22.96 15.55 -2.24
C LYS A 73 22.62 15.76 -0.76
N PRO A 74 23.54 15.42 0.17
CA PRO A 74 23.40 15.81 1.57
C PRO A 74 23.16 17.31 1.65
N SER A 75 22.22 17.73 2.52
CA SER A 75 22.04 19.14 2.80
C SER A 75 23.38 19.74 3.25
N PRO A 76 23.82 20.89 2.69
CA PRO A 76 25.03 21.57 3.13
C PRO A 76 24.95 22.04 4.60
N TYR A 77 23.79 21.94 5.23
CA TYR A 77 23.54 22.27 6.64
C TYR A 77 23.54 21.04 7.58
N SER A 78 23.90 19.85 7.10
CA SER A 78 24.14 18.66 7.93
C SER A 78 25.59 18.67 8.40
N PRO A 79 25.90 19.03 9.67
CA PRO A 79 27.28 19.10 10.13
C PRO A 79 27.94 17.72 10.22
N ASP A 80 27.13 16.65 10.30
CA ASP A 80 27.58 15.33 10.74
C ASP A 80 27.23 14.17 9.79
N GLY A 81 27.06 14.41 8.49
CA GLY A 81 27.27 13.34 7.50
C GLY A 81 26.26 13.21 6.37
N ILE A 82 26.60 12.25 5.51
CA ILE A 82 25.92 11.89 4.27
C ILE A 82 24.48 11.49 4.59
N SER A 83 23.52 12.26 4.10
CA SER A 83 22.12 11.83 4.06
C SER A 83 22.01 10.66 3.10
N TRP A 84 21.54 9.52 3.56
CA TRP A 84 21.28 8.36 2.71
C TRP A 84 19.78 8.23 2.48
N THR A 85 19.42 7.69 1.33
CA THR A 85 18.05 7.27 1.02
C THR A 85 18.07 5.77 0.76
N LYS A 86 17.10 5.04 1.30
CA LYS A 86 16.86 3.63 0.97
C LYS A 86 15.42 3.48 0.55
N ILE A 87 15.22 2.76 -0.54
CA ILE A 87 13.90 2.53 -1.11
C ILE A 87 13.69 1.04 -1.31
N VAL A 88 12.59 0.55 -0.77
CA VAL A 88 12.14 -0.83 -0.95
C VAL A 88 10.80 -0.79 -1.63
N TYR A 89 10.67 -1.51 -2.75
CA TYR A 89 9.42 -1.70 -3.46
C TYR A 89 9.15 -3.20 -3.56
N ALA A 90 8.04 -3.64 -3.00
CA ALA A 90 7.63 -5.04 -3.00
C ALA A 90 6.26 -5.18 -3.66
N LEU A 91 6.15 -6.24 -4.46
CA LEU A 91 4.95 -6.59 -5.21
C LEU A 91 4.56 -8.02 -4.90
N GLU A 92 3.28 -8.21 -4.66
CA GLU A 92 2.69 -9.52 -4.45
C GLU A 92 1.39 -9.62 -5.25
N VAL A 93 1.28 -10.68 -6.04
CA VAL A 93 0.07 -11.01 -6.79
C VAL A 93 -0.32 -12.44 -6.46
N LYS A 94 -1.54 -12.63 -5.96
CA LYS A 94 -2.14 -13.95 -5.76
C LYS A 94 -3.36 -14.06 -6.68
N PRO A 95 -3.20 -14.70 -7.86
CA PRO A 95 -4.30 -14.83 -8.81
C PRO A 95 -5.33 -15.86 -8.35
N GLU A 96 -6.58 -15.66 -8.79
CA GLU A 96 -7.61 -16.70 -8.84
C GLU A 96 -7.88 -17.39 -7.49
N ARG A 97 -8.06 -16.58 -6.44
CA ARG A 97 -8.33 -17.04 -5.07
C ARG A 97 -9.79 -16.86 -4.70
N ASN A 98 -10.30 -17.77 -3.87
CA ASN A 98 -11.50 -17.48 -3.10
C ASN A 98 -11.09 -16.66 -1.88
N ILE A 99 -11.72 -15.50 -1.71
CA ILE A 99 -11.35 -14.53 -0.67
C ILE A 99 -12.58 -14.24 0.19
N THR A 100 -12.40 -14.32 1.50
CA THR A 100 -13.43 -13.96 2.47
C THR A 100 -13.02 -12.70 3.23
N THR A 101 -13.90 -11.70 3.28
CA THR A 101 -13.69 -10.49 4.08
C THR A 101 -14.52 -10.56 5.37
N LEU A 102 -13.86 -10.55 6.51
CA LEU A 102 -14.46 -10.69 7.83
C LEU A 102 -14.31 -9.37 8.60
N PRO A 103 -15.39 -8.57 8.75
CA PRO A 103 -15.39 -7.46 9.67
C PRO A 103 -15.34 -8.02 11.10
N VAL A 104 -14.32 -7.65 11.85
CA VAL A 104 -14.12 -8.07 13.23
C VAL A 104 -14.48 -6.91 14.13
N LYS A 105 -15.48 -7.12 14.99
CA LYS A 105 -15.83 -6.19 16.06
C LYS A 105 -15.03 -6.58 17.30
N ASN A 106 -14.09 -5.74 17.70
CA ASN A 106 -13.48 -5.89 19.01
C ASN A 106 -14.46 -5.43 20.08
N SER A 107 -14.80 -6.30 21.02
CA SER A 107 -15.71 -5.99 22.14
C SER A 107 -15.17 -4.86 23.03
N ASP A 108 -13.83 -4.71 23.04
CA ASP A 108 -13.12 -3.86 23.98
C ASP A 108 -12.59 -2.56 23.35
N SER A 109 -12.81 -2.35 22.04
CA SER A 109 -12.41 -1.12 21.34
C SER A 109 -13.55 -0.54 20.52
N TYR A 110 -13.66 0.79 20.48
CA TYR A 110 -14.58 1.51 19.59
C TYR A 110 -14.14 1.46 18.12
N THR A 111 -13.29 0.51 17.74
CA THR A 111 -12.66 0.42 16.42
C THR A 111 -13.00 -0.92 15.79
N ASN A 112 -13.44 -0.88 14.54
CA ASN A 112 -13.62 -2.09 13.76
C ASN A 112 -12.28 -2.49 13.11
N SER A 113 -12.01 -3.79 13.04
CA SER A 113 -10.90 -4.39 12.28
C SER A 113 -11.42 -5.14 11.05
N LEU A 114 -10.61 -5.23 10.01
CA LEU A 114 -10.92 -6.04 8.83
C LEU A 114 -9.87 -7.13 8.69
N LEU A 115 -10.35 -8.37 8.65
CA LEU A 115 -9.59 -9.54 8.29
C LEU A 115 -9.99 -9.98 6.88
N VAL A 116 -9.03 -10.24 6.01
CA VAL A 116 -9.24 -10.80 4.68
C VAL A 116 -8.38 -12.03 4.57
N VAL A 117 -8.99 -13.17 4.27
CA VAL A 117 -8.33 -14.48 4.16
C VAL A 117 -8.60 -15.11 2.82
N ASP A 118 -7.64 -15.87 2.30
CA ASP A 118 -7.83 -16.70 1.12
C ASP A 118 -8.30 -18.13 1.46
N ASP A 119 -8.54 -18.94 0.43
CA ASP A 119 -8.94 -20.34 0.55
C ASP A 119 -7.89 -21.28 1.16
N THR A 120 -6.63 -20.84 1.25
CA THR A 120 -5.59 -21.58 1.97
C THR A 120 -5.56 -21.26 3.46
N GLY A 121 -6.32 -20.25 3.89
CA GLY A 121 -6.29 -19.72 5.24
C GLY A 121 -5.20 -18.67 5.45
N GLU A 122 -4.55 -18.19 4.39
CA GLU A 122 -3.55 -17.12 4.48
C GLU A 122 -4.23 -15.77 4.72
N GLU A 123 -3.71 -14.99 5.67
CA GLU A 123 -4.19 -13.63 5.92
C GLU A 123 -3.64 -12.65 4.87
N LEU A 124 -4.50 -12.22 3.96
CA LEU A 124 -4.18 -11.25 2.92
C LEU A 124 -4.22 -9.81 3.43
N ILE A 125 -5.12 -9.51 4.36
CA ILE A 125 -5.19 -8.21 5.03
C ILE A 125 -5.60 -8.47 6.47
N ASN A 126 -4.76 -8.07 7.43
CA ASN A 126 -5.11 -8.07 8.84
C ASN A 126 -4.84 -6.67 9.39
N THR A 127 -5.92 -5.97 9.72
CA THR A 127 -5.83 -4.58 10.20
C THR A 127 -6.42 -4.46 11.59
N PRO A 128 -5.65 -3.99 12.59
CA PRO A 128 -6.20 -3.77 13.93
C PRO A 128 -7.19 -2.60 13.96
N VAL A 129 -7.11 -1.67 12.99
CA VAL A 129 -8.02 -0.53 12.82
C VAL A 129 -8.35 -0.36 11.34
N ILE A 130 -9.64 -0.23 11.03
CA ILE A 130 -10.11 0.08 9.68
C ILE A 130 -9.89 1.56 9.38
N GLU A 131 -8.84 1.82 8.62
CA GLU A 131 -8.57 3.12 8.02
C GLU A 131 -8.37 2.93 6.51
N LYS A 132 -8.91 3.88 5.74
CA LYS A 132 -8.71 3.99 4.29
C LYS A 132 -8.98 2.66 3.55
N ILE A 133 -10.15 2.07 3.83
CA ILE A 133 -10.73 0.93 3.11
C ILE A 133 -11.94 1.40 2.30
N ALA A 134 -12.08 0.93 1.07
CA ALA A 134 -13.25 1.18 0.24
C ALA A 134 -13.69 -0.09 -0.48
N PHE A 135 -15.01 -0.22 -0.68
CA PHE A 135 -15.60 -1.29 -1.46
C PHE A 135 -16.34 -0.70 -2.66
N LEU A 136 -16.22 -1.35 -3.83
CA LEU A 136 -17.01 -1.01 -4.99
C LEU A 136 -18.47 -1.41 -4.76
N ARG A 137 -19.39 -0.46 -4.89
CA ARG A 137 -20.84 -0.66 -4.81
C ARG A 137 -21.55 0.21 -5.84
N ASN A 138 -22.37 -0.42 -6.68
CA ASN A 138 -23.16 0.27 -7.70
C ASN A 138 -22.32 1.23 -8.57
N GLY A 139 -21.11 0.81 -8.95
CA GLY A 139 -20.19 1.60 -9.78
C GLY A 139 -19.46 2.74 -9.05
N THR A 140 -19.60 2.86 -7.73
CA THR A 140 -18.91 3.88 -6.92
C THR A 140 -18.24 3.27 -5.69
N TYR A 141 -17.20 3.92 -5.18
CA TYR A 141 -16.53 3.45 -3.97
C TYR A 141 -17.22 3.95 -2.71
N LYS A 142 -17.61 3.01 -1.84
CA LYS A 142 -18.08 3.34 -0.49
C LYS A 142 -16.92 3.22 0.49
N HIS A 143 -16.62 4.32 1.16
CA HIS A 143 -15.53 4.44 2.13
C HIS A 143 -15.92 3.94 3.51
N TYR A 144 -14.97 3.28 4.16
CA TYR A 144 -15.07 2.84 5.53
C TYR A 144 -13.85 3.33 6.31
N SER A 145 -14.12 3.89 7.48
CA SER A 145 -13.13 4.42 8.41
C SER A 145 -13.43 3.95 9.82
N ARG A 146 -12.59 4.37 10.78
CA ARG A 146 -12.57 3.91 12.17
C ARG A 146 -13.96 3.79 12.83
N ASN A 147 -14.89 4.68 12.50
CA ASN A 147 -16.20 4.80 13.16
C ASN A 147 -17.35 4.08 12.43
N TYR A 148 -17.10 3.44 11.28
CA TYR A 148 -18.16 2.80 10.50
C TYR A 148 -18.50 1.41 11.00
N GLN A 149 -19.75 1.21 11.47
CA GLN A 149 -20.17 -0.02 12.14
C GLN A 149 -20.68 -1.15 11.22
N ASP A 150 -20.91 -0.86 9.93
CA ASP A 150 -21.57 -1.77 8.98
C ASP A 150 -20.69 -2.09 7.76
N ILE A 151 -19.51 -2.62 8.02
CA ILE A 151 -18.63 -3.09 6.96
C ILE A 151 -19.17 -4.42 6.44
N PRO A 152 -19.33 -4.59 5.13
CA PRO A 152 -19.82 -5.84 4.59
C PRO A 152 -18.83 -6.97 4.76
N GLN A 153 -19.37 -8.12 5.17
CA GLN A 153 -18.73 -9.40 4.88
C GLN A 153 -19.02 -9.76 3.42
N LEU A 154 -17.97 -10.14 2.69
CA LEU A 154 -18.04 -10.59 1.30
C LEU A 154 -17.37 -11.96 1.18
N ASN A 155 -17.98 -12.81 0.37
CA ASN A 155 -17.36 -14.04 -0.12
C ASN A 155 -17.14 -13.85 -1.61
N LEU A 156 -15.88 -13.76 -2.01
CA LEU A 156 -15.45 -13.48 -3.37
C LEU A 156 -14.85 -14.74 -3.96
N THR A 157 -15.35 -15.18 -5.11
CA THR A 157 -14.88 -16.39 -5.79
C THR A 157 -14.02 -15.98 -6.97
N ASN A 158 -12.87 -16.63 -7.16
CA ASN A 158 -11.98 -16.38 -8.31
C ASN A 158 -11.53 -14.91 -8.45
N HIS A 159 -11.05 -14.30 -7.37
CA HIS A 159 -10.53 -12.92 -7.39
C HIS A 159 -9.01 -12.88 -7.31
N THR A 160 -8.42 -11.82 -7.83
CA THR A 160 -6.96 -11.60 -7.75
C THR A 160 -6.65 -10.60 -6.66
N PHE A 161 -5.79 -11.00 -5.72
CA PHE A 161 -5.24 -10.07 -4.74
C PHE A 161 -3.93 -9.48 -5.25
N VAL A 162 -3.80 -8.17 -5.15
CA VAL A 162 -2.56 -7.45 -5.47
C VAL A 162 -2.17 -6.60 -4.27
N ARG A 163 -0.91 -6.67 -3.86
CA ARG A 163 -0.32 -5.79 -2.87
C ARG A 163 0.91 -5.12 -3.45
N THR A 164 0.95 -3.81 -3.29
CA THR A 164 2.11 -2.96 -3.53
C THR A 164 2.54 -2.37 -2.20
N SER A 165 3.79 -2.59 -1.82
CA SER A 165 4.39 -2.02 -0.63
C SER A 165 5.60 -1.17 -1.02
N PHE A 166 5.69 0.00 -0.43
CA PHE A 166 6.78 0.93 -0.62
C PHE A 166 7.27 1.42 0.73
N GLU A 167 8.57 1.32 0.95
CA GLU A 167 9.25 1.92 2.07
C GLU A 167 10.29 2.89 1.54
N ARG A 168 10.29 4.10 2.08
CA ARG A 168 11.38 5.06 1.92
C ARG A 168 11.92 5.39 3.29
N THR A 169 13.21 5.15 3.46
CA THR A 169 13.97 5.63 4.62
C THR A 169 14.93 6.71 4.16
N TYR A 170 15.00 7.83 4.88
CA TYR A 170 16.01 8.86 4.65
C TYR A 170 16.47 9.45 5.98
N GLY A 171 17.72 9.93 6.03
CA GLY A 171 18.22 10.56 7.24
C GLY A 171 19.73 10.54 7.39
N THR A 172 20.19 10.87 8.59
CA THR A 172 21.58 10.75 9.05
C THR A 172 21.70 9.64 10.08
N HIS A 173 22.91 9.40 10.60
CA HIS A 173 23.13 8.41 11.66
C HIS A 173 22.46 8.79 13.00
N MET A 174 22.06 10.05 13.20
CA MET A 174 21.40 10.54 14.42
C MET A 174 19.92 10.90 14.21
N ASN A 175 19.42 10.83 12.97
CA ASN A 175 18.06 11.24 12.69
C ASN A 175 17.57 10.48 11.46
N VAL A 176 16.65 9.54 11.67
CA VAL A 176 16.13 8.66 10.62
C VAL A 176 14.63 8.81 10.51
N CYS A 177 14.18 9.05 9.29
CA CYS A 177 12.77 9.11 8.95
C CYS A 177 12.42 7.94 8.03
N VAL A 178 11.43 7.15 8.44
CA VAL A 178 10.92 6.00 7.69
C VAL A 178 9.49 6.31 7.29
N SER A 179 9.16 6.09 6.03
CA SER A 179 7.80 6.16 5.50
C SER A 179 7.46 4.84 4.84
N ILE A 180 6.28 4.31 5.17
CA ILE A 180 5.76 3.06 4.63
C ILE A 180 4.41 3.33 4.00
N ASN A 181 4.18 2.80 2.80
CA ASN A 181 2.94 2.90 2.06
C ASN A 181 2.57 1.49 1.57
N ASN A 182 1.42 0.98 2.00
CA ASN A 182 0.89 -0.29 1.53
C ASN A 182 -0.45 -0.05 0.83
N GLN A 183 -0.54 -0.57 -0.38
CA GLN A 183 -1.70 -0.49 -1.25
C GLN A 183 -2.14 -1.91 -1.56
N ASN A 184 -3.41 -2.22 -1.33
CA ASN A 184 -3.95 -3.55 -1.58
C ASN A 184 -5.22 -3.43 -2.42
N LEU A 185 -5.33 -4.26 -3.46
CA LEU A 185 -6.52 -4.42 -4.27
C LEU A 185 -6.98 -5.87 -4.24
N ILE A 186 -8.30 -6.03 -4.27
CA ILE A 186 -8.94 -7.29 -4.69
C ILE A 186 -9.66 -6.98 -5.99
N LEU A 187 -9.23 -7.63 -7.07
CA LEU A 187 -9.73 -7.46 -8.42
C LEU A 187 -10.66 -8.61 -8.79
N ASP A 188 -11.76 -8.32 -9.48
CA ASP A 188 -12.56 -9.34 -10.17
C ASP A 188 -11.91 -9.77 -11.51
N ASP A 189 -12.58 -10.64 -12.26
CA ASP A 189 -12.11 -11.15 -13.56
C ASP A 189 -12.02 -10.05 -14.65
N ASP A 190 -12.77 -8.96 -14.50
CA ASP A 190 -12.77 -7.79 -15.39
C ASP A 190 -11.80 -6.69 -14.91
N LEU A 191 -10.97 -7.01 -13.90
CA LEU A 191 -10.01 -6.11 -13.26
C LEU A 191 -10.63 -4.90 -12.56
N ASN A 192 -11.92 -4.96 -12.21
CA ASN A 192 -12.53 -3.99 -11.32
C ASN A 192 -12.03 -4.23 -9.90
N ALA A 193 -11.54 -3.17 -9.25
CA ALA A 193 -11.16 -3.27 -7.85
C ALA A 193 -12.40 -3.28 -6.95
N ILE A 194 -12.77 -4.47 -6.48
CA ILE A 194 -13.91 -4.72 -5.58
C ILE A 194 -13.61 -4.21 -4.17
N LEU A 195 -12.37 -4.40 -3.71
CA LEU A 195 -11.87 -3.87 -2.45
C LEU A 195 -10.58 -3.11 -2.71
N VAL A 196 -10.50 -1.91 -2.13
CA VAL A 196 -9.32 -1.07 -2.13
C VAL A 196 -8.94 -0.81 -0.68
N ARG A 197 -7.69 -1.05 -0.33
CA ARG A 197 -7.12 -0.61 0.93
C ARG A 197 -5.87 0.20 0.66
N TYR A 198 -5.75 1.28 1.40
CA TYR A 198 -4.56 2.10 1.46
C TYR A 198 -4.12 2.25 2.91
N SER A 199 -2.83 2.18 3.20
CA SER A 199 -2.29 2.49 4.52
C SER A 199 -0.92 3.12 4.40
N ASP A 200 -0.73 4.25 5.06
CA ASP A 200 0.52 4.97 5.18
C ASP A 200 0.92 5.10 6.66
N GLY A 201 2.23 5.24 6.89
CA GLY A 201 2.78 5.49 8.21
C GLY A 201 4.15 6.14 8.11
N GLY A 202 4.41 7.10 9.00
CA GLY A 202 5.69 7.78 9.15
C GLY A 202 6.25 7.54 10.55
N TYR A 203 7.55 7.28 10.64
CA TYR A 203 8.28 7.16 11.89
C TYR A 203 9.50 8.07 11.86
N HIS A 204 9.75 8.76 12.97
CA HIS A 204 10.92 9.60 13.17
C HIS A 204 11.70 9.08 14.37
N PHE A 205 12.99 8.81 14.16
CA PHE A 205 13.92 8.33 15.17
C PHE A 205 15.01 9.38 15.37
N VAL A 206 15.28 9.77 16.61
CA VAL A 206 16.31 10.73 17.04
C VAL A 206 17.27 10.03 18.01
#